data_AF-A0A2E8TMX6-F1
#
_entry.id   AF-A0A2E8TMX6-F1
#
_cell.length_a   1.000
_cell.length_b   1.000
_cell.length_c   1.000
_cell.angle_alpha   90.00
_cell.angle_beta   90.00
_cell.angle_gamma   90.00
#
_symmetry.space_group_name_H-M   'P 1'
#
loop_
_entity.id
_entity.type
_entity.pdbx_description
1 polymer ?
#
loop_
_entity_poly.entity_id
_entity_poly.type
_entity_poly.pdbx_seq_one_letter_code
_entity_poly.pdbx_strand_id
1 'polypeptide(L)'
;MPLDTTKEVFITCAVTGSGASHNKSYLVPRSPKEIAESAIEAARAGAAIVHCHVRDPKSGEPARLPSLYKEVTDRIRESDTDVIINLTAGMGGDVVFGPADSPLPLRDGTDMVGAEERMEHVLECQPEICTLDCGTMNFSDDVMANTPAILRAMAKIATDAGVRIEIEAFDTGHIWFAKKLVEEKLIEDPVLIQLCMGIPWGAPDDMNTLMAMVNNLPHDWTFSAFSIGRNQMPYVSAAVLTGGNVRVGLEDNIYLEKGVLATNAQLVERAKNIITDMGSTILNPKQVRDKLQLKNPL
;
A
#
# COMPACT_ATOMS: atom_id res chain seq x y z
N MET A 1 -9.85 -2.36 26.16
CA MET A 1 -8.43 -2.07 25.90
C MET A 1 -8.21 -0.60 26.26
N PRO A 2 -7.19 -0.23 27.06
CA PRO A 2 -6.87 1.17 27.29
C PRO A 2 -6.50 1.86 25.98
N LEU A 3 -6.59 3.19 25.95
CA LEU A 3 -6.11 3.96 24.81
C LEU A 3 -4.60 3.73 24.65
N ASP A 4 -4.17 3.25 23.47
CA ASP A 4 -2.78 2.94 23.18
C ASP A 4 -2.29 3.82 22.03
N THR A 5 -2.24 5.13 22.29
CA THR A 5 -1.79 6.09 21.30
C THR A 5 -0.30 5.90 21.03
N THR A 6 0.06 5.62 19.78
CA THR A 6 1.48 5.49 19.43
C THR A 6 2.19 6.84 19.53
N LYS A 7 3.40 6.83 20.08
CA LYS A 7 4.22 8.05 20.25
C LYS A 7 5.02 8.40 19.00
N GLU A 8 5.38 7.40 18.21
CA GLU A 8 6.23 7.53 17.02
C GLU A 8 5.47 6.94 15.84
N VAL A 9 5.23 7.76 14.82
CA VAL A 9 4.38 7.42 13.68
C VAL A 9 5.15 7.69 12.40
N PHE A 10 5.14 6.75 11.47
CA PHE A 10 5.51 7.05 10.08
C PHE A 10 4.28 7.21 9.20
N ILE A 11 4.46 7.97 8.11
CA ILE A 11 3.46 8.19 7.07
C ILE A 11 3.93 7.50 5.81
N THR A 12 3.10 6.60 5.28
CA THR A 12 3.20 6.10 3.90
C THR A 12 2.34 6.96 2.98
N CYS A 13 2.88 7.41 1.85
CA CYS A 13 2.12 8.11 0.82
C CYS A 13 1.91 7.22 -0.41
N ALA A 14 0.67 6.80 -0.67
CA ALA A 14 0.26 6.02 -1.84
C ALA A 14 -0.09 6.97 -3.02
N VAL A 15 0.87 7.12 -3.94
CA VAL A 15 0.91 8.32 -4.79
C VAL A 15 -0.05 8.29 -5.98
N THR A 16 -0.46 7.12 -6.45
CA THR A 16 -1.29 7.01 -7.68
C THR A 16 -2.27 5.84 -7.72
N GLY A 17 -1.86 4.63 -7.28
CA GLY A 17 -2.65 3.41 -7.38
C GLY A 17 -2.89 2.87 -8.78
N SER A 18 -3.72 1.83 -8.85
CA SER A 18 -4.25 1.22 -10.07
C SER A 18 -5.72 1.59 -10.34
N GLY A 19 -6.42 2.16 -9.35
CA GLY A 19 -7.85 2.45 -9.45
C GLY A 19 -8.22 3.58 -10.42
N ALA A 20 -9.52 3.73 -10.68
CA ALA A 20 -10.09 4.70 -11.64
C ALA A 20 -10.07 6.18 -11.17
N SER A 21 -9.39 6.50 -10.06
CA SER A 21 -9.26 7.86 -9.51
C SER A 21 -8.64 8.85 -10.52
N HIS A 22 -7.75 8.37 -11.39
CA HIS A 22 -7.11 9.20 -12.42
C HIS A 22 -8.10 9.78 -13.45
N ASN A 23 -9.28 9.18 -13.62
CA ASN A 23 -10.34 9.69 -14.50
C ASN A 23 -11.14 10.83 -13.85
N LYS A 24 -11.02 11.00 -12.52
CA LYS A 24 -11.78 11.96 -11.73
C LYS A 24 -10.94 13.16 -11.27
N SER A 25 -9.62 13.07 -11.37
CA SER A 25 -8.69 14.13 -10.98
C SER A 25 -7.50 14.18 -11.92
N TYR A 26 -7.19 15.38 -12.42
CA TYR A 26 -5.98 15.64 -13.22
C TYR A 26 -4.71 15.71 -12.36
N LEU A 27 -4.84 15.68 -11.03
CA LEU A 27 -3.72 15.70 -10.09
C LEU A 27 -3.19 14.30 -9.75
N VAL A 28 -3.89 13.23 -10.18
CA VAL A 28 -3.38 11.87 -10.03
C VAL A 28 -2.26 11.65 -11.06
N PRO A 29 -1.01 11.41 -10.63
CA PRO A 29 0.13 11.33 -11.55
C PRO A 29 0.08 10.04 -12.38
N ARG A 30 0.43 10.13 -13.67
CA ARG A 30 0.30 9.01 -14.61
C ARG A 30 1.63 8.53 -15.17
N SER A 31 2.44 9.45 -15.67
CA SER A 31 3.76 9.13 -16.22
C SER A 31 4.77 8.82 -15.10
N PRO A 32 5.81 8.03 -15.36
CA PRO A 32 6.88 7.77 -14.39
C PRO A 32 7.48 9.05 -13.80
N LYS A 33 7.63 10.10 -14.63
CA LYS A 33 8.09 11.42 -14.19
C LYS A 33 7.15 12.06 -13.17
N GLU A 34 5.86 12.14 -13.47
CA GLU A 34 4.86 12.73 -12.56
C GLU A 34 4.74 11.93 -11.25
N ILE A 35 4.82 10.60 -11.34
CA ILE A 35 4.76 9.70 -10.17
C ILE A 35 5.98 9.95 -9.27
N ALA A 36 7.19 10.01 -9.84
CA ALA A 36 8.40 10.30 -9.09
C ALA A 36 8.39 11.70 -8.48
N GLU A 37 8.00 12.73 -9.24
CA GLU A 37 7.86 14.11 -8.73
C GLU A 37 6.87 14.18 -7.56
N SER A 38 5.71 13.54 -7.70
CA SER A 38 4.72 13.50 -6.62
C SER A 38 5.20 12.72 -5.39
N ALA A 39 6.00 11.67 -5.57
CA ALA A 39 6.60 10.92 -4.47
C ALA A 39 7.64 11.78 -3.71
N ILE A 40 8.48 12.51 -4.43
CA ILE A 40 9.48 13.42 -3.86
C ILE A 40 8.79 14.55 -3.08
N GLU A 41 7.73 15.13 -3.63
CA GLU A 41 6.94 16.16 -2.94
C GLU A 41 6.27 15.63 -1.67
N ALA A 42 5.72 14.41 -1.70
CA ALA A 42 5.16 13.74 -0.54
C ALA A 42 6.23 13.49 0.54
N ALA A 43 7.43 13.06 0.16
CA ALA A 43 8.54 12.86 1.08
C ALA A 43 8.97 14.18 1.76
N ARG A 44 9.10 15.27 0.98
CA ARG A 44 9.40 16.61 1.50
C ARG A 44 8.34 17.13 2.47
N ALA A 45 7.06 16.76 2.27
CA ALA A 45 5.97 17.07 3.19
C ALA A 45 6.03 16.28 4.51
N GLY A 46 6.70 15.12 4.53
CA GLY A 46 6.91 14.31 5.73
C GLY A 46 6.56 12.82 5.59
N ALA A 47 6.30 12.32 4.37
CA ALA A 47 6.17 10.89 4.16
C ALA A 47 7.53 10.19 4.31
N ALA A 48 7.58 9.13 5.11
CA ALA A 48 8.78 8.32 5.26
C ALA A 48 8.88 7.25 4.17
N ILE A 49 7.72 6.78 3.70
CA ILE A 49 7.55 5.74 2.68
C ILE A 49 6.68 6.29 1.56
N VAL A 50 7.03 6.00 0.30
CA VAL A 50 6.17 6.22 -0.86
C VAL A 50 5.78 4.88 -1.47
N HIS A 51 4.48 4.62 -1.54
CA HIS A 51 3.91 3.45 -2.20
C HIS A 51 3.58 3.78 -3.65
N CYS A 52 4.17 3.03 -4.57
CA CYS A 52 4.14 3.34 -6.00
C CYS A 52 3.52 2.20 -6.81
N HIS A 53 2.54 2.58 -7.62
CA HIS A 53 2.09 1.87 -8.81
C HIS A 53 2.64 2.59 -10.05
N VAL A 54 2.56 1.94 -11.21
CA VAL A 54 2.75 2.59 -12.51
C VAL A 54 1.49 2.50 -13.38
N ARG A 55 1.39 3.39 -14.35
CA ARG A 55 0.26 3.50 -15.26
C ARG A 55 0.77 3.64 -16.69
N ASP A 56 -0.06 3.31 -17.66
CA ASP A 56 0.19 3.72 -19.04
C ASP A 56 0.24 5.26 -19.09
N PRO A 57 1.34 5.88 -19.55
CA PRO A 57 1.50 7.33 -19.49
C PRO A 57 0.49 8.11 -20.35
N LYS A 58 -0.15 7.47 -21.33
CA LYS A 58 -1.08 8.12 -22.27
C LYS A 58 -2.52 7.98 -21.78
N SER A 59 -2.97 6.77 -21.49
CA SER A 59 -4.34 6.50 -21.07
C SER A 59 -4.54 6.73 -19.56
N GLY A 60 -3.52 6.47 -18.74
CA GLY A 60 -3.61 6.43 -17.29
C GLY A 60 -4.14 5.10 -16.73
N GLU A 61 -4.45 4.14 -17.60
CA GLU A 61 -4.83 2.78 -17.20
C GLU A 61 -3.72 2.11 -16.39
N PRO A 62 -4.05 1.21 -15.45
CA PRO A 62 -3.04 0.51 -14.66
C PRO A 62 -2.08 -0.27 -15.56
N ALA A 63 -0.79 -0.26 -15.22
CA ALA A 63 0.24 -0.99 -15.94
C ALA A 63 1.20 -1.67 -14.96
N ARG A 64 1.82 -2.76 -15.40
CA ARG A 64 2.83 -3.48 -14.61
C ARG A 64 4.12 -3.77 -15.39
N LEU A 65 4.48 -2.87 -16.30
CA LEU A 65 5.71 -2.99 -17.09
C LEU A 65 6.94 -2.68 -16.21
N PRO A 66 7.92 -3.59 -16.09
CA PRO A 66 9.11 -3.37 -15.27
C PRO A 66 9.89 -2.09 -15.62
N SER A 67 9.96 -1.74 -16.91
CA SER A 67 10.62 -0.52 -17.38
C SER A 67 10.01 0.78 -16.82
N LEU A 68 8.70 0.81 -16.59
CA LEU A 68 8.04 1.98 -16.00
C LEU A 68 8.35 2.09 -14.51
N TYR A 69 8.37 0.96 -13.79
CA TYR A 69 8.80 0.93 -12.38
C TYR A 69 10.25 1.37 -12.25
N LYS A 70 11.12 0.85 -13.12
CA LYS A 70 12.54 1.21 -13.14
C LYS A 70 12.73 2.71 -13.30
N GLU A 71 12.03 3.32 -14.26
CA GLU A 71 12.08 4.78 -14.45
C GLU A 71 11.59 5.56 -13.22
N VAL A 72 10.49 5.14 -12.58
CA VAL A 72 10.02 5.78 -11.32
C VAL A 72 11.09 5.67 -10.24
N THR A 73 11.62 4.47 -9.99
CA THR A 73 12.60 4.25 -8.92
C THR A 73 13.92 4.98 -9.15
N ASP A 74 14.40 5.03 -10.39
CA ASP A 74 15.63 5.75 -10.74
C ASP A 74 15.46 7.24 -10.49
N ARG A 75 14.36 7.83 -10.94
CA ARG A 75 14.07 9.26 -10.73
C ARG A 75 13.97 9.63 -9.25
N ILE A 76 13.35 8.78 -8.43
CA ILE A 76 13.27 9.01 -6.98
C ILE A 76 14.68 8.94 -6.36
N ARG A 77 15.47 7.92 -6.71
CA ARG A 77 16.85 7.72 -6.19
C ARG A 77 17.84 8.78 -6.66
N GLU A 78 17.65 9.34 -7.85
CA GLU A 78 18.45 10.45 -8.39
C GLU A 78 18.15 11.79 -7.70
N SER A 79 17.04 11.89 -6.96
CA SER A 79 16.68 13.10 -6.23
C SER A 79 17.53 13.29 -4.97
N ASP A 80 17.55 14.52 -4.45
CA ASP A 80 18.20 14.87 -3.18
C ASP A 80 17.34 14.55 -1.95
N THR A 81 16.20 13.88 -2.14
CA THR A 81 15.19 13.63 -1.12
C THR A 81 15.22 12.16 -0.71
N ASP A 82 15.62 11.91 0.54
CA ASP A 82 15.57 10.56 1.11
C ASP A 82 14.11 10.14 1.33
N VAL A 83 13.77 8.94 0.85
CA VAL A 83 12.47 8.30 1.04
C VAL A 83 12.59 6.79 0.83
N ILE A 84 11.82 6.01 1.59
CA ILE A 84 11.72 4.56 1.40
C ILE A 84 10.78 4.28 0.23
N ILE A 85 11.23 3.48 -0.73
CA ILE A 85 10.40 3.05 -1.87
C ILE A 85 9.69 1.75 -1.50
N ASN A 86 8.36 1.78 -1.54
CA ASN A 86 7.48 0.63 -1.50
C ASN A 86 6.84 0.43 -2.89
N LEU A 87 7.09 -0.70 -3.54
CA LEU A 87 6.46 -1.02 -4.83
C LEU A 87 5.31 -1.99 -4.63
N THR A 88 4.18 -1.74 -5.30
CA THR A 88 3.10 -2.72 -5.33
C THR A 88 3.57 -4.05 -5.92
N ALA A 89 3.09 -5.18 -5.39
CA ALA A 89 3.09 -6.46 -6.12
C ALA A 89 1.67 -7.04 -6.24
N GLY A 90 0.63 -6.21 -6.04
CA GLY A 90 -0.77 -6.64 -6.11
C GLY A 90 -1.30 -6.87 -7.53
N MET A 91 -0.70 -6.21 -8.53
CA MET A 91 -1.11 -6.36 -9.94
C MET A 91 -0.86 -7.76 -10.50
N GLY A 92 -1.60 -8.15 -11.53
CA GLY A 92 -1.53 -9.50 -12.10
C GLY A 92 -2.43 -10.52 -11.41
N GLY A 93 -3.40 -10.07 -10.60
CA GLY A 93 -4.38 -10.90 -9.91
C GLY A 93 -5.85 -10.57 -10.16
N ASP A 94 -6.16 -9.72 -11.13
CA ASP A 94 -7.53 -9.31 -11.41
C ASP A 94 -8.21 -10.35 -12.31
N VAL A 95 -9.34 -10.90 -11.86
CA VAL A 95 -10.12 -11.91 -12.59
C VAL A 95 -11.51 -11.36 -12.86
N VAL A 96 -11.79 -11.11 -14.15
CA VAL A 96 -13.07 -10.57 -14.62
C VAL A 96 -13.92 -11.70 -15.20
N PHE A 97 -14.97 -12.08 -14.47
CA PHE A 97 -15.89 -13.15 -14.90
C PHE A 97 -16.88 -12.65 -15.94
N GLY A 98 -17.46 -13.59 -16.70
CA GLY A 98 -18.62 -13.37 -17.56
C GLY A 98 -19.88 -12.96 -16.79
N PRO A 99 -21.02 -12.75 -17.48
CA PRO A 99 -22.29 -12.42 -16.84
C PRO A 99 -22.76 -13.51 -15.87
N ALA A 100 -23.67 -13.16 -14.95
CA ALA A 100 -24.10 -14.07 -13.87
C ALA A 100 -24.74 -15.39 -14.36
N ASP A 101 -25.34 -15.41 -15.55
CA ASP A 101 -25.93 -16.59 -16.19
C ASP A 101 -24.91 -17.41 -16.99
N SER A 102 -23.71 -16.87 -17.25
CA SER A 102 -22.62 -17.51 -17.97
C SER A 102 -21.26 -16.94 -17.52
N PRO A 103 -20.76 -17.31 -16.33
CA PRO A 103 -19.57 -16.71 -15.73
C PRO A 103 -18.27 -17.04 -16.47
N LEU A 104 -18.29 -18.02 -17.38
CA LEU A 104 -17.17 -18.41 -18.21
C LEU A 104 -17.56 -18.37 -19.70
N PRO A 105 -16.64 -18.01 -20.61
CA PRO A 105 -15.22 -17.69 -20.37
C PRO A 105 -15.00 -16.35 -19.63
N LEU A 106 -13.81 -16.18 -19.07
CA LEU A 106 -13.38 -14.90 -18.48
C LEU A 106 -13.40 -13.80 -19.56
N ARG A 107 -13.65 -12.55 -19.14
CA ARG A 107 -13.75 -11.41 -20.05
C ARG A 107 -12.44 -10.63 -20.14
N ASP A 108 -12.38 -9.78 -21.18
CA ASP A 108 -11.37 -8.73 -21.31
C ASP A 108 -11.32 -7.89 -20.03
N GLY A 109 -10.11 -7.54 -19.59
CA GLY A 109 -9.84 -6.92 -18.30
C GLY A 109 -9.30 -7.88 -17.24
N THR A 110 -9.35 -9.19 -17.48
CA THR A 110 -8.60 -10.17 -16.67
C THR A 110 -7.09 -9.95 -16.85
N ASP A 111 -6.38 -9.65 -15.77
CA ASP A 111 -4.92 -9.67 -15.67
C ASP A 111 -4.54 -10.69 -14.59
N MET A 112 -4.37 -11.96 -14.98
CA MET A 112 -4.03 -13.05 -14.07
C MET A 112 -2.75 -13.74 -14.55
N VAL A 113 -1.65 -13.46 -13.87
CA VAL A 113 -0.32 -14.02 -14.18
C VAL A 113 0.32 -14.73 -12.99
N GLY A 114 1.41 -15.45 -13.25
CA GLY A 114 2.15 -16.21 -12.24
C GLY A 114 2.92 -15.34 -11.26
N ALA A 115 3.29 -15.93 -10.12
CA ALA A 115 4.03 -15.25 -9.06
C ALA A 115 5.36 -14.62 -9.54
N GLU A 116 6.10 -15.31 -10.42
CA GLU A 116 7.38 -14.80 -10.94
C GLU A 116 7.18 -13.52 -11.76
N GLU A 117 6.17 -13.49 -12.64
CA GLU A 117 5.87 -12.32 -13.47
C GLU A 117 5.39 -11.12 -12.62
N ARG A 118 4.62 -11.38 -11.56
CA ARG A 118 4.22 -10.32 -10.60
C ARG A 118 5.38 -9.73 -9.82
N MET A 119 6.50 -10.43 -9.71
CA MET A 119 7.66 -10.02 -8.92
C MET A 119 8.82 -9.52 -9.77
N GLU A 120 8.71 -9.53 -11.10
CA GLU A 120 9.79 -9.16 -12.03
C GLU A 120 10.33 -7.75 -11.74
N HIS A 121 9.44 -6.76 -11.58
CA HIS A 121 9.85 -5.38 -11.29
C HIS A 121 10.41 -5.22 -9.88
N VAL A 122 10.00 -6.03 -8.91
CA VAL A 122 10.58 -6.04 -7.55
C VAL A 122 12.03 -6.53 -7.63
N LEU A 123 12.28 -7.60 -8.39
CA LEU A 123 13.62 -8.13 -8.59
C LEU A 123 14.52 -7.17 -9.39
N GLU A 124 13.97 -6.49 -10.39
CA GLU A 124 14.73 -5.51 -11.19
C GLU A 124 15.03 -4.22 -10.41
N CYS A 125 14.04 -3.68 -9.70
CA CYS A 125 14.16 -2.38 -9.06
C CYS A 125 14.76 -2.46 -7.65
N GLN A 126 14.72 -3.63 -7.00
CA GLN A 126 15.21 -3.86 -5.63
C GLN A 126 14.74 -2.77 -4.65
N PRO A 127 13.42 -2.55 -4.50
CA PRO A 127 12.92 -1.59 -3.53
C PRO A 127 13.18 -2.08 -2.11
N GLU A 128 13.07 -1.19 -1.12
CA GLU A 128 13.23 -1.58 0.27
C GLU A 128 12.01 -2.38 0.77
N ILE A 129 10.83 -2.04 0.24
CA ILE A 129 9.55 -2.67 0.57
C ILE A 129 8.81 -3.06 -0.73
N CYS A 130 8.07 -4.16 -0.70
CA CYS A 130 7.00 -4.41 -1.66
C CYS A 130 5.72 -4.89 -0.96
N THR A 131 4.56 -4.61 -1.55
CA THR A 131 3.28 -5.06 -0.97
C THR A 131 2.96 -6.51 -1.33
N LEU A 132 2.19 -7.18 -0.47
CA LEU A 132 1.63 -8.50 -0.73
C LEU A 132 0.17 -8.54 -0.28
N ASP A 133 -0.75 -8.52 -1.25
CA ASP A 133 -2.21 -8.57 -1.02
C ASP A 133 -2.63 -9.93 -0.48
N CYS A 134 -2.78 -10.05 0.84
CA CYS A 134 -2.74 -11.32 1.55
C CYS A 134 -4.07 -12.09 1.54
N GLY A 135 -4.66 -12.31 0.38
CA GLY A 135 -5.85 -13.15 0.23
C GLY A 135 -6.62 -12.91 -1.05
N THR A 136 -7.52 -13.84 -1.34
CA THR A 136 -8.48 -13.73 -2.44
C THR A 136 -9.78 -13.15 -1.92
N MET A 137 -10.32 -12.14 -2.60
CA MET A 137 -11.58 -11.51 -2.21
C MET A 137 -12.35 -10.97 -3.42
N ASN A 138 -13.64 -10.72 -3.24
CA ASN A 138 -14.39 -9.88 -4.17
C ASN A 138 -13.78 -8.47 -4.12
N PHE A 139 -13.64 -7.86 -5.29
CA PHE A 139 -13.06 -6.54 -5.44
C PHE A 139 -13.91 -5.76 -6.45
N SER A 140 -14.83 -4.95 -5.93
CA SER A 140 -15.97 -4.44 -6.71
C SER A 140 -16.82 -5.58 -7.30
N ASP A 141 -17.03 -5.63 -8.62
CA ASP A 141 -17.84 -6.69 -9.26
C ASP A 141 -17.00 -7.90 -9.70
N ASP A 142 -15.68 -7.83 -9.51
CA ASP A 142 -14.71 -8.82 -9.96
C ASP A 142 -13.97 -9.46 -8.77
N VAL A 143 -12.94 -10.28 -9.03
CA VAL A 143 -12.17 -10.99 -8.00
C VAL A 143 -10.71 -10.59 -8.07
N MET A 144 -10.15 -10.20 -6.93
CA MET A 144 -8.70 -10.14 -6.73
C MET A 144 -8.23 -11.52 -6.25
N ALA A 145 -7.54 -12.25 -7.11
CA ALA A 145 -7.09 -13.62 -6.90
C ALA A 145 -5.64 -13.70 -6.42
N ASN A 146 -5.49 -13.98 -5.13
CA ASN A 146 -4.23 -14.30 -4.47
C ASN A 146 -4.36 -15.62 -3.73
N THR A 147 -4.13 -16.73 -4.44
CA THR A 147 -4.21 -18.05 -3.82
C THR A 147 -3.07 -18.26 -2.81
N PRO A 148 -3.22 -19.14 -1.80
CA PRO A 148 -2.13 -19.47 -0.88
C PRO A 148 -0.86 -19.97 -1.58
N ALA A 149 -0.94 -20.57 -2.76
CA ALA A 149 0.24 -21.01 -3.51
C ALA A 149 1.00 -19.81 -4.13
N ILE A 150 0.28 -18.87 -4.75
CA ILE A 150 0.86 -17.63 -5.29
C ILE A 150 1.50 -16.81 -4.18
N LEU A 151 0.79 -16.62 -3.06
CA LEU A 151 1.28 -15.83 -1.94
C LEU A 151 2.56 -16.41 -1.32
N ARG A 152 2.65 -17.74 -1.16
CA ARG A 152 3.88 -18.39 -0.69
C ARG A 152 5.04 -18.19 -1.66
N ALA A 153 4.78 -18.31 -2.96
CA ALA A 153 5.80 -18.12 -3.97
C ALA A 153 6.31 -16.67 -4.00
N MET A 154 5.41 -15.68 -4.02
CA MET A 154 5.78 -14.26 -3.98
C MET A 154 6.52 -13.88 -2.69
N ALA A 155 6.02 -14.33 -1.53
CA ALA A 155 6.68 -14.10 -0.24
C ALA A 155 8.11 -14.68 -0.24
N LYS A 156 8.29 -15.88 -0.78
CA LYS A 156 9.62 -16.48 -0.94
C LYS A 156 10.53 -15.63 -1.84
N ILE A 157 10.02 -15.17 -2.99
CA ILE A 157 10.81 -14.37 -3.94
C ILE A 157 11.26 -13.05 -3.28
N ALA A 158 10.36 -12.33 -2.61
CA ALA A 158 10.69 -11.08 -1.93
C ALA A 158 11.72 -11.29 -0.82
N THR A 159 11.51 -12.29 0.04
CA THR A 159 12.42 -12.63 1.15
C THR A 159 13.80 -13.05 0.65
N ASP A 160 13.88 -13.90 -0.38
CA ASP A 160 15.16 -14.30 -0.99
C ASP A 160 15.91 -13.10 -1.61
N ALA A 161 15.18 -12.12 -2.16
CA ALA A 161 15.73 -10.87 -2.67
C ALA A 161 16.12 -9.88 -1.55
N GLY A 162 15.72 -10.14 -0.30
CA GLY A 162 15.96 -9.25 0.83
C GLY A 162 15.06 -8.00 0.85
N VAL A 163 13.93 -8.04 0.13
CA VAL A 163 12.91 -6.98 0.10
C VAL A 163 11.91 -7.22 1.23
N ARG A 164 11.61 -6.20 2.04
CA ARG A 164 10.63 -6.31 3.12
C ARG A 164 9.22 -6.39 2.54
N ILE A 165 8.40 -7.30 3.05
CA ILE A 165 7.00 -7.40 2.64
C ILE A 165 6.15 -6.51 3.53
N GLU A 166 5.37 -5.61 2.93
CA GLU A 166 4.19 -4.99 3.56
C GLU A 166 2.97 -5.87 3.25
N ILE A 167 2.44 -6.55 4.25
CA ILE A 167 1.29 -7.43 4.09
C ILE A 167 0.02 -6.57 4.01
N GLU A 168 -0.71 -6.60 2.90
CA GLU A 168 -1.97 -5.86 2.76
C GLU A 168 -3.13 -6.78 3.18
N ALA A 169 -3.74 -6.48 4.34
CA ALA A 169 -4.83 -7.27 4.91
C ALA A 169 -6.16 -6.53 4.77
N PHE A 170 -7.04 -7.12 3.96
CA PHE A 170 -8.39 -6.62 3.70
C PHE A 170 -9.46 -7.31 4.55
N ASP A 171 -9.11 -8.36 5.30
CA ASP A 171 -10.01 -9.04 6.24
C ASP A 171 -9.19 -9.80 7.31
N THR A 172 -9.84 -10.19 8.39
CA THR A 172 -9.30 -11.04 9.47
C THR A 172 -8.77 -12.39 8.98
N GLY A 173 -9.37 -12.97 7.93
CA GLY A 173 -8.85 -14.18 7.27
C GLY A 173 -7.46 -13.97 6.66
N HIS A 174 -7.18 -12.76 6.16
CA HIS A 174 -5.89 -12.40 5.58
C HIS A 174 -4.83 -12.29 6.68
N ILE A 175 -5.18 -11.74 7.84
CA ILE A 175 -4.32 -11.72 9.04
C ILE A 175 -4.00 -13.14 9.50
N TRP A 176 -4.99 -14.04 9.49
CA TRP A 176 -4.76 -15.43 9.89
C TRP A 176 -3.78 -16.13 8.94
N PHE A 177 -3.91 -15.91 7.62
CA PHE A 177 -2.96 -16.45 6.65
C PHE A 177 -1.58 -15.78 6.73
N ALA A 178 -1.51 -14.48 7.00
CA ALA A 178 -0.25 -13.77 7.25
C ALA A 178 0.56 -14.41 8.39
N LYS A 179 -0.11 -14.77 9.50
CA LYS A 179 0.54 -15.52 10.60
C LYS A 179 1.09 -16.85 10.13
N LYS A 180 0.38 -17.53 9.22
CA LYS A 180 0.85 -18.78 8.61
C LYS A 180 2.13 -18.57 7.79
N LEU A 181 2.21 -17.50 6.99
CA LEU A 181 3.41 -17.18 6.21
C LEU A 181 4.63 -16.90 7.11
N VAL A 182 4.42 -16.24 8.26
CA VAL A 182 5.47 -16.02 9.27
C VAL A 182 5.88 -17.34 9.95
N GLU A 183 4.93 -18.18 10.35
CA GLU A 183 5.21 -19.53 10.89
C GLU A 183 6.01 -20.40 9.91
N GLU A 184 5.73 -20.28 8.62
CA GLU A 184 6.42 -20.97 7.52
C GLU A 184 7.79 -20.34 7.20
N LYS A 185 8.17 -19.24 7.88
CA LYS A 185 9.41 -18.48 7.66
C LYS A 185 9.54 -17.91 6.25
N LEU A 186 8.40 -17.61 5.62
CA LEU A 186 8.34 -16.94 4.32
C LEU A 186 8.30 -15.42 4.46
N ILE A 187 7.93 -14.93 5.64
CA ILE A 187 8.01 -13.53 6.03
C ILE A 187 8.84 -13.46 7.30
N GLU A 188 9.96 -12.74 7.23
CA GLU A 188 10.89 -12.58 8.36
C GLU A 188 10.50 -11.37 9.22
N ASP A 189 11.00 -11.34 10.47
CA ASP A 189 10.86 -10.18 11.35
C ASP A 189 11.77 -9.01 10.91
N PRO A 190 11.45 -7.76 11.28
CA PRO A 190 10.15 -7.31 11.80
C PRO A 190 9.02 -7.40 10.75
N VAL A 191 7.86 -7.91 11.16
CA VAL A 191 6.68 -8.00 10.30
C VAL A 191 6.03 -6.62 10.16
N LEU A 192 5.73 -6.24 8.91
CA LEU A 192 4.96 -5.05 8.54
C LEU A 192 3.62 -5.48 7.92
N ILE A 193 2.51 -5.00 8.49
CA ILE A 193 1.16 -5.27 7.99
C ILE A 193 0.36 -3.98 7.85
N GLN A 194 -0.42 -3.85 6.79
CA GLN A 194 -1.31 -2.73 6.56
C GLN A 194 -2.76 -3.21 6.57
N LEU A 195 -3.57 -2.57 7.42
CA LEU A 195 -5.00 -2.84 7.54
C LEU A 195 -5.74 -1.98 6.52
N CYS A 196 -6.27 -2.62 5.47
CA CYS A 196 -6.93 -1.99 4.33
C CYS A 196 -8.43 -1.84 4.60
N MET A 197 -8.88 -0.64 5.00
CA MET A 197 -10.25 -0.45 5.48
C MET A 197 -11.14 0.27 4.45
N GLY A 198 -12.38 -0.17 4.30
CA GLY A 198 -13.37 0.48 3.43
C GLY A 198 -13.27 0.12 1.95
N ILE A 199 -12.41 -0.83 1.58
CA ILE A 199 -12.45 -1.44 0.25
C ILE A 199 -13.76 -2.24 0.12
N PRO A 200 -14.56 -2.05 -0.95
CA PRO A 200 -15.80 -2.79 -1.14
C PRO A 200 -15.60 -4.30 -0.99
N TRP A 201 -16.45 -4.92 -0.17
CA TRP A 201 -16.45 -6.36 0.16
C TRP A 201 -15.29 -6.87 1.01
N GLY A 202 -14.35 -6.02 1.39
CA GLY A 202 -13.39 -6.29 2.47
C GLY A 202 -13.89 -5.80 3.83
N ALA A 203 -12.94 -5.54 4.72
CA ALA A 203 -13.16 -4.96 6.03
C ALA A 203 -13.82 -3.57 5.88
N PRO A 204 -15.04 -3.36 6.41
CA PRO A 204 -15.66 -2.05 6.41
C PRO A 204 -14.84 -1.04 7.23
N ASP A 205 -14.97 0.23 6.89
CA ASP A 205 -14.22 1.33 7.50
C ASP A 205 -14.85 1.84 8.82
N ASP A 206 -15.25 0.93 9.71
CA ASP A 206 -15.75 1.24 11.05
C ASP A 206 -14.78 0.85 12.19
N MET A 207 -14.93 1.50 13.35
CA MET A 207 -14.04 1.28 14.50
C MET A 207 -14.14 -0.13 15.11
N ASN A 208 -15.30 -0.80 15.04
CA ASN A 208 -15.42 -2.15 15.60
C ASN A 208 -14.61 -3.14 14.76
N THR A 209 -14.69 -3.00 13.44
CA THR A 209 -13.91 -3.82 12.49
C THR A 209 -12.42 -3.53 12.61
N LEU A 210 -12.01 -2.25 12.64
CA LEU A 210 -10.60 -1.88 12.86
C LEU A 210 -10.06 -2.50 14.17
N MET A 211 -10.79 -2.34 15.28
CA MET A 211 -10.37 -2.91 16.56
C MET A 211 -10.33 -4.43 16.54
N ALA A 212 -11.25 -5.10 15.83
CA ALA A 212 -11.20 -6.54 15.67
C ALA A 212 -9.91 -6.97 14.94
N MET A 213 -9.51 -6.27 13.88
CA MET A 213 -8.27 -6.56 13.17
C MET A 213 -7.03 -6.28 14.01
N VAL A 214 -6.94 -5.10 14.67
CA VAL A 214 -5.83 -4.73 15.57
C VAL A 214 -5.67 -5.75 16.70
N ASN A 215 -6.76 -6.14 17.36
CA ASN A 215 -6.72 -7.13 18.45
C ASN A 215 -6.29 -8.53 18.01
N ASN A 216 -6.33 -8.82 16.70
CA ASN A 216 -5.87 -10.07 16.14
C ASN A 216 -4.40 -10.03 15.71
N LEU A 217 -3.71 -8.89 15.76
CA LEU A 217 -2.29 -8.81 15.45
C LEU A 217 -1.43 -9.27 16.62
N PRO A 218 -0.30 -9.98 16.37
CA PRO A 218 0.75 -10.14 17.37
C PRO A 218 1.30 -8.77 17.80
N HIS A 219 1.61 -8.62 19.09
CA HIS A 219 2.01 -7.33 19.69
C HIS A 219 3.35 -6.77 19.18
N ASP A 220 4.20 -7.65 18.63
CA ASP A 220 5.51 -7.33 18.07
C ASP A 220 5.46 -6.95 16.59
N TRP A 221 4.28 -7.07 15.94
CA TRP A 221 4.12 -6.65 14.55
C TRP A 221 3.98 -5.14 14.45
N THR A 222 4.65 -4.55 13.46
CA THR A 222 4.41 -3.15 13.10
C THR A 222 3.21 -3.10 12.16
N PHE A 223 2.21 -2.28 12.48
CA PHE A 223 1.07 -2.11 11.59
C PHE A 223 0.86 -0.66 11.14
N SER A 224 0.28 -0.52 9.96
CA SER A 224 -0.31 0.72 9.41
C SER A 224 -1.80 0.48 9.17
N ALA A 225 -2.61 1.53 9.09
CA ALA A 225 -3.98 1.43 8.62
C ALA A 225 -4.37 2.63 7.76
N PHE A 226 -5.26 2.41 6.80
CA PHE A 226 -5.86 3.47 5.99
C PHE A 226 -7.32 3.17 5.68
N SER A 227 -8.01 4.20 5.19
CA SER A 227 -9.31 4.05 4.55
C SER A 227 -9.43 4.95 3.33
N ILE A 228 -10.36 4.63 2.43
CA ILE A 228 -10.55 5.30 1.15
C ILE A 228 -11.49 6.51 1.24
N GLY A 229 -11.34 7.42 0.27
CA GLY A 229 -12.17 8.59 0.06
C GLY A 229 -12.24 9.50 1.28
N ARG A 230 -13.46 9.88 1.66
CA ARG A 230 -13.70 10.83 2.77
C ARG A 230 -13.16 10.36 4.13
N ASN A 231 -12.93 9.06 4.28
CA ASN A 231 -12.50 8.46 5.55
C ASN A 231 -10.98 8.36 5.68
N GLN A 232 -10.19 8.74 4.68
CA GLN A 232 -8.73 8.77 4.76
C GLN A 232 -8.22 9.56 5.97
N MET A 233 -8.66 10.81 6.15
CA MET A 233 -8.20 11.66 7.27
C MET A 233 -8.72 11.20 8.64
N PRO A 234 -10.01 10.82 8.82
CA PRO A 234 -10.44 10.16 10.05
C PRO A 234 -9.61 8.92 10.41
N TYR A 235 -9.17 8.14 9.42
CA TYR A 235 -8.36 6.95 9.65
C TYR A 235 -6.91 7.26 10.05
N VAL A 236 -6.36 8.42 9.69
CA VAL A 236 -5.09 8.90 10.28
C VAL A 236 -5.22 8.94 11.80
N SER A 237 -6.27 9.57 12.33
CA SER A 237 -6.50 9.61 13.78
C SER A 237 -6.79 8.21 14.35
N ALA A 238 -7.64 7.42 13.69
CA ALA A 238 -8.01 6.09 14.18
C ALA A 238 -6.79 5.18 14.33
N ALA A 239 -5.92 5.12 13.31
CA ALA A 239 -4.70 4.33 13.32
C ALA A 239 -3.76 4.76 14.45
N VAL A 240 -3.55 6.07 14.64
CA VAL A 240 -2.69 6.58 15.72
C VAL A 240 -3.26 6.23 17.10
N LEU A 241 -4.57 6.33 17.30
CA LEU A 241 -5.24 5.99 18.56
C LEU A 241 -5.18 4.50 18.91
N THR A 242 -5.03 3.64 17.90
CA THR A 242 -4.94 2.18 18.08
C THR A 242 -3.51 1.65 18.08
N GLY A 243 -2.50 2.53 18.01
CA GLY A 243 -1.09 2.17 18.12
C GLY A 243 -0.37 1.96 16.78
N GLY A 244 -1.01 2.29 15.67
CA GLY A 244 -0.52 2.06 14.31
C GLY A 244 0.12 3.26 13.63
N ASN A 245 0.70 2.99 12.47
CA ASN A 245 1.17 3.98 11.51
C ASN A 245 0.07 4.33 10.51
N VAL A 246 0.31 5.31 9.64
CA VAL A 246 -0.74 5.81 8.75
C VAL A 246 -0.34 5.73 7.29
N ARG A 247 -1.35 5.55 6.43
CA ARG A 247 -1.22 5.73 4.99
C ARG A 247 -2.23 6.76 4.48
N VAL A 248 -1.76 7.65 3.62
CA VAL A 248 -2.55 8.64 2.88
C VAL A 248 -2.09 8.71 1.43
N GLY A 249 -2.76 9.50 0.59
CA GLY A 249 -2.35 9.72 -0.79
C GLY A 249 -3.51 9.66 -1.77
N LEU A 250 -3.21 10.03 -3.01
CA LEU A 250 -4.16 10.14 -4.11
C LEU A 250 -4.68 8.79 -4.61
N GLU A 251 -3.95 7.71 -4.33
CA GLU A 251 -4.44 6.34 -4.53
C GLU A 251 -5.74 6.11 -3.76
N ASP A 252 -5.77 6.54 -2.49
CA ASP A 252 -6.88 6.23 -1.59
C ASP A 252 -7.93 7.35 -1.56
N ASN A 253 -7.55 8.61 -1.82
CA ASN A 253 -8.45 9.76 -1.79
C ASN A 253 -7.95 10.94 -2.64
N ILE A 254 -8.80 11.47 -3.52
CA ILE A 254 -8.45 12.59 -4.41
C ILE A 254 -8.82 13.99 -3.88
N TYR A 255 -9.48 14.07 -2.72
CA TYR A 255 -10.03 15.32 -2.19
C TYR A 255 -9.32 15.78 -0.93
N LEU A 256 -8.94 17.06 -0.90
CA LEU A 256 -8.46 17.71 0.32
C LEU A 256 -9.65 17.99 1.23
N GLU A 257 -10.72 18.55 0.68
CA GLU A 257 -12.00 18.74 1.34
C GLU A 257 -13.12 18.60 0.31
N LYS A 258 -14.38 18.72 0.73
CA LYS A 258 -15.52 18.50 -0.16
C LYS A 258 -15.44 19.42 -1.39
N GLY A 259 -15.16 18.82 -2.55
CA GLY A 259 -15.08 19.50 -3.84
C GLY A 259 -13.74 20.15 -4.16
N VAL A 260 -12.74 20.05 -3.28
CA VAL A 260 -11.38 20.58 -3.50
C VAL A 260 -10.43 19.41 -3.71
N LEU A 261 -9.86 19.30 -4.91
CA LEU A 261 -8.88 18.25 -5.22
C LEU A 261 -7.58 18.47 -4.43
N ALA A 262 -6.92 17.37 -4.05
CA ALA A 262 -5.65 17.40 -3.33
C ALA A 262 -4.45 17.12 -4.24
N THR A 263 -3.26 17.50 -3.77
CA THR A 263 -1.99 16.85 -4.13
C THR A 263 -1.59 15.85 -3.05
N ASN A 264 -0.70 14.91 -3.36
CA ASN A 264 -0.14 13.99 -2.36
C ASN A 264 0.53 14.73 -1.19
N ALA A 265 1.31 15.78 -1.48
CA ALA A 265 1.94 16.60 -0.45
C ALA A 265 0.93 17.23 0.52
N GLN A 266 -0.20 17.75 0.01
CA GLN A 266 -1.25 18.33 0.87
C GLN A 266 -1.90 17.28 1.79
N LEU A 267 -2.09 16.04 1.30
CA LEU A 267 -2.62 14.96 2.13
C LEU A 267 -1.62 14.55 3.21
N VAL A 268 -0.32 14.48 2.88
CA VAL A 268 0.74 14.20 3.85
C VAL A 268 0.85 15.31 4.89
N GLU A 269 0.84 16.59 4.50
CA GLU A 269 0.87 17.73 5.43
C GLU A 269 -0.32 17.69 6.39
N ARG A 270 -1.52 17.40 5.88
CA ARG A 270 -2.70 17.26 6.72
C ARG A 270 -2.59 16.10 7.70
N ALA A 271 -2.13 14.94 7.24
CA ALA A 271 -1.92 13.78 8.11
C ALA A 271 -0.89 14.09 9.21
N LYS A 272 0.24 14.70 8.83
CA LYS A 272 1.28 15.15 9.76
C LYS A 272 0.73 16.07 10.84
N ASN A 273 -0.07 17.08 10.47
CA ASN A 273 -0.67 18.00 11.44
C ASN A 273 -1.60 17.26 12.42
N ILE A 274 -2.46 16.36 11.93
CA ILE A 274 -3.33 15.53 12.78
C ILE A 274 -2.50 14.74 13.78
N ILE A 275 -1.43 14.07 13.32
CA ILE A 275 -0.56 13.24 14.16
C ILE A 275 0.14 14.08 15.24
N THR A 276 0.69 15.24 14.86
CA THR A 276 1.40 16.12 15.82
C THR A 276 0.45 16.76 16.82
N ASP A 277 -0.77 17.13 16.40
CA ASP A 277 -1.79 17.71 17.28
C ASP A 277 -2.32 16.67 18.30
N MET A 278 -2.21 15.38 17.98
CA MET A 278 -2.49 14.27 18.91
C MET A 278 -1.32 14.00 19.89
N GLY A 279 -0.18 14.67 19.73
CA GLY A 279 0.98 14.55 20.61
C GLY A 279 2.03 13.51 20.19
N SER A 280 1.90 12.92 19.01
CA SER A 280 2.87 11.97 18.45
C SER A 280 3.94 12.67 17.61
N THR A 281 5.10 12.04 17.44
CA THR A 281 6.18 12.51 16.57
C THR A 281 6.19 11.76 15.24
N ILE A 282 6.62 12.44 14.17
CA ILE A 282 6.81 11.82 12.85
C ILE A 282 8.20 11.24 12.73
N LEU A 283 8.28 9.96 12.37
CA LEU A 283 9.52 9.29 12.00
C LEU A 283 9.93 9.67 10.57
N ASN A 284 11.20 10.01 10.40
CA ASN A 284 11.79 10.21 9.08
C ASN A 284 12.20 8.88 8.42
N PRO A 285 12.53 8.85 7.11
CA PRO A 285 12.89 7.62 6.40
C PRO A 285 13.99 6.82 7.10
N LYS A 286 15.08 7.47 7.55
CA LYS A 286 16.15 6.78 8.28
C LYS A 286 15.65 6.06 9.53
N GLN A 287 14.83 6.71 10.35
CA GLN A 287 14.28 6.09 11.57
C GLN A 287 13.36 4.92 11.24
N VAL A 288 12.61 5.01 10.14
CA VAL A 288 11.76 3.90 9.67
C VAL A 288 12.60 2.73 9.17
N ARG A 289 13.71 2.98 8.45
CA ARG A 289 14.67 1.93 8.07
C ARG A 289 15.23 1.22 9.29
N ASP A 290 15.62 1.97 10.32
CA ASP A 290 16.14 1.41 11.57
C ASP A 290 15.05 0.56 12.28
N LYS A 291 13.81 1.06 12.35
CA LYS A 291 12.66 0.37 12.98
C LYS A 291 12.30 -0.92 12.26
N LEU A 292 12.27 -0.91 10.92
CA LEU A 292 11.86 -2.02 10.07
C LEU A 292 13.03 -2.89 9.61
N GLN A 293 14.25 -2.59 10.07
CA GLN A 293 15.50 -3.27 9.68
C GLN A 293 15.61 -3.42 8.16
N LEU A 294 15.32 -2.32 7.43
CA LEU A 294 15.39 -2.31 5.97
C LEU A 294 16.85 -2.29 5.53
N LYS A 295 17.16 -3.06 4.48
CA LYS A 295 18.46 -2.98 3.83
C LYS A 295 18.50 -1.70 3.00
N ASN A 296 19.62 -0.97 3.05
CA ASN A 296 19.79 0.20 2.20
C ASN A 296 19.67 -0.22 0.73
N PRO A 297 18.96 0.55 -0.12
CA PRO A 297 18.91 0.27 -1.55
C PRO A 297 20.32 0.33 -2.14
N LEU A 298 20.60 -0.55 -3.12
CA LEU A 298 21.83 -0.52 -3.92
C LEU A 298 21.95 0.77 -4.74
#